data_AF-A0A0W8BWL8-F1
#
_entry.id   AF-A0A0W8BWL8-F1
#
_cell.length_a   1.000
_cell.length_b   1.000
_cell.length_c   1.000
_cell.angle_alpha   90.00
_cell.angle_beta   90.00
_cell.angle_gamma   90.00
#
_symmetry.space_group_name_H-M   'P 1'
#
loop_
_entity.id
_entity.type
_entity.pdbx_description
1 polymer ?
#
loop_
_entity_poly.entity_id
_entity_poly.type
_entity_poly.pdbx_seq_one_letter_code
_entity_poly.pdbx_strand_id
1 'polypeptide(L)'
;MSDVDTFVKEIKMACSMSHPNIVQFIGVAWNYREDFCCVMEYMDGGDLRGLMDKYEEENRRTGFDAAKITIALHVAHALAYLHSRDIPVIHRDLKSKNILLNEALGAKLTDFGVSRERVDRAMTADVGTSLWMAPEVMIGNAYDEKADMFSFGVVLSELSVHSMPYSHAKRPGSKEQLSPLVILHRVVTGTLSVDFSQTGPQNMVRLGLACVSMDPTKRPTASEAMRVLHAVLMQEVSN
;
A
#
# COMPACT_ATOMS: atom_id res chain seq x y z
N MET A 1 -2.85 16.18 -22.09
CA MET A 1 -2.92 14.74 -22.46
C MET A 1 -4.33 14.33 -22.13
N SER A 2 -5.07 13.70 -23.05
CA SER A 2 -6.48 13.40 -22.81
C SER A 2 -6.62 12.33 -21.73
N ASP A 3 -7.73 12.31 -20.99
CA ASP A 3 -8.00 11.27 -19.98
C ASP A 3 -8.01 9.86 -20.61
N VAL A 4 -8.38 9.78 -21.90
CA VAL A 4 -8.34 8.56 -22.72
C VAL A 4 -6.92 8.03 -22.89
N ASP A 5 -5.92 8.89 -23.14
CA ASP A 5 -4.54 8.45 -23.32
C ASP A 5 -3.98 7.81 -22.03
N THR A 6 -4.32 8.39 -20.88
CA THR A 6 -3.93 7.88 -19.56
C THR A 6 -4.57 6.52 -19.30
N PHE A 7 -5.86 6.41 -19.56
CA PHE A 7 -6.62 5.17 -19.40
C PHE A 7 -6.08 4.03 -20.30
N VAL A 8 -5.76 4.34 -21.57
CA VAL A 8 -5.17 3.35 -22.50
C VAL A 8 -3.80 2.87 -22.02
N LYS A 9 -2.98 3.75 -21.44
CA LYS A 9 -1.69 3.34 -20.86
C LYS A 9 -1.86 2.42 -19.67
N GLU A 10 -2.83 2.70 -18.81
CA GLU A 10 -3.15 1.87 -17.65
C GLU A 10 -3.61 0.48 -18.07
N ILE A 11 -4.52 0.37 -19.04
CA ILE A 11 -4.92 -0.91 -19.62
C ILE A 11 -3.72 -1.66 -20.19
N LYS A 12 -2.87 -1.01 -20.99
CA LYS A 12 -1.69 -1.66 -21.57
C LYS A 12 -0.75 -2.20 -20.50
N MET A 13 -0.58 -1.47 -19.41
CA MET A 13 0.21 -1.94 -18.28
C MET A 13 -0.45 -3.16 -17.64
N ALA A 14 -1.74 -3.09 -17.34
CA ALA A 14 -2.53 -4.18 -16.76
C ALA A 14 -2.47 -5.46 -17.62
N CYS A 15 -2.64 -5.34 -18.94
CA CYS A 15 -2.49 -6.45 -19.88
C CYS A 15 -1.12 -7.14 -19.84
N SER A 16 -0.07 -6.39 -19.50
CA SER A 16 1.30 -6.91 -19.49
C SER A 16 1.65 -7.66 -18.19
N MET A 17 0.74 -7.67 -17.21
CA MET A 17 0.97 -8.24 -15.89
C MET A 17 0.24 -9.56 -15.75
N SER A 18 0.97 -10.56 -15.27
CA SER A 18 0.41 -11.88 -14.95
C SER A 18 1.10 -12.39 -13.70
N HIS A 19 0.40 -12.30 -12.57
CA HIS A 19 0.91 -12.69 -11.27
C HIS A 19 -0.25 -13.04 -10.32
N PRO A 20 -0.16 -14.09 -9.49
CA PRO A 20 -1.24 -14.52 -8.60
C PRO A 20 -1.68 -13.46 -7.58
N ASN A 21 -0.81 -12.51 -7.24
CA ASN A 21 -1.11 -11.40 -6.31
C ASN A 21 -1.32 -10.05 -7.00
N ILE A 22 -1.59 -10.04 -8.31
CA ILE A 22 -2.02 -8.85 -9.06
C ILE A 22 -3.42 -9.15 -9.61
N VAL A 23 -4.32 -8.17 -9.48
CA VAL A 23 -5.68 -8.27 -10.03
C VAL A 23 -5.58 -8.47 -11.54
N GLN A 24 -6.17 -9.57 -12.00
CA GLN A 24 -6.15 -9.99 -13.38
C GLN A 24 -7.02 -9.07 -14.23
N PHE A 25 -6.40 -8.48 -15.24
CA PHE A 25 -7.11 -7.83 -16.32
C PHE A 25 -7.81 -8.87 -17.21
N ILE A 26 -9.10 -8.65 -17.49
CA ILE A 26 -9.92 -9.54 -18.33
C ILE A 26 -10.12 -8.93 -19.71
N GLY A 27 -10.44 -7.64 -19.80
CA GLY A 27 -10.73 -7.00 -21.09
C GLY A 27 -11.17 -5.54 -20.98
N VAL A 28 -11.56 -4.98 -22.13
CA VAL A 28 -12.15 -3.64 -22.23
C VAL A 28 -13.57 -3.79 -22.76
N ALA A 29 -14.52 -3.07 -22.16
CA ALA A 29 -15.87 -2.92 -22.68
C ALA A 29 -16.10 -1.46 -23.09
N TRP A 30 -16.93 -1.22 -24.10
CA TRP A 30 -17.34 0.14 -24.48
C TRP A 30 -18.75 0.09 -25.08
N ASN A 31 -19.54 1.14 -24.87
CA ASN A 31 -20.82 1.30 -25.54
C ASN A 31 -21.01 2.77 -25.99
N TYR A 32 -22.12 3.07 -26.67
CA TYR A 32 -22.35 4.41 -27.22
C TYR A 32 -22.75 5.47 -26.17
N ARG A 33 -22.95 5.07 -24.90
CA ARG A 33 -23.38 5.91 -23.77
C ARG A 33 -22.33 6.03 -22.65
N GLU A 34 -21.49 5.02 -22.50
CA GLU A 34 -20.43 4.94 -21.50
C GLU A 34 -19.08 5.02 -22.22
N ASP A 35 -18.19 5.84 -21.67
CA ASP A 35 -16.77 5.83 -22.01
C ASP A 35 -16.16 4.45 -21.74
N PHE A 36 -14.97 4.19 -22.28
CA PHE A 36 -14.31 2.88 -22.15
C PHE A 36 -14.26 2.38 -20.69
N CYS A 37 -14.60 1.11 -20.48
CA CYS A 37 -14.56 0.44 -19.18
C CYS A 37 -13.48 -0.63 -19.15
N CYS A 38 -12.73 -0.70 -18.05
CA CYS A 38 -11.76 -1.76 -17.77
C CYS A 38 -12.48 -2.88 -17.03
N VAL A 39 -12.35 -4.12 -17.51
CA VAL A 39 -12.92 -5.32 -16.89
C VAL A 39 -11.80 -6.09 -16.22
N MET A 40 -11.93 -6.32 -14.92
CA MET A 40 -10.98 -7.01 -14.06
C MET A 40 -11.66 -8.16 -13.33
N GLU A 41 -10.87 -9.11 -12.81
CA GLU A 41 -11.42 -10.13 -11.92
C GLU A 41 -12.09 -9.50 -10.70
N TYR A 42 -13.19 -10.14 -10.27
CA TYR A 42 -13.93 -9.67 -9.10
C TYR A 42 -13.33 -10.25 -7.82
N MET A 43 -13.09 -9.38 -6.85
CA MET A 43 -12.54 -9.70 -5.53
C MET A 43 -13.65 -9.51 -4.48
N ASP A 44 -14.27 -10.62 -4.09
CA ASP A 44 -15.49 -10.69 -3.26
C ASP A 44 -15.28 -10.33 -1.77
N GLY A 45 -14.04 -10.26 -1.31
CA GLY A 45 -13.67 -9.84 0.04
C GLY A 45 -13.54 -8.32 0.22
N GLY A 46 -13.75 -7.53 -0.84
CA GLY A 46 -13.58 -6.07 -0.81
C GLY A 46 -12.11 -5.64 -0.70
N ASP A 47 -11.87 -4.45 -0.16
CA ASP A 47 -10.52 -3.91 0.03
C ASP A 47 -10.01 -4.07 1.47
N LEU A 48 -8.69 -3.98 1.64
CA LEU A 48 -8.05 -4.15 2.95
C LEU A 48 -8.47 -3.08 3.96
N ARG A 49 -8.79 -1.85 3.52
CA ARG A 49 -9.24 -0.79 4.43
C ARG A 49 -10.58 -1.16 5.06
N GLY A 50 -11.53 -1.63 4.25
CA GLY A 50 -12.82 -2.14 4.73
C GLY A 50 -12.68 -3.31 5.71
N LEU A 51 -11.72 -4.23 5.47
CA LEU A 51 -11.42 -5.30 6.43
C LEU A 51 -10.89 -4.75 7.76
N MET A 52 -10.00 -3.76 7.72
CA MET A 52 -9.43 -3.16 8.93
C MET A 52 -10.47 -2.36 9.71
N ASP A 53 -11.36 -1.62 9.02
CA ASP A 53 -12.49 -0.92 9.65
C ASP A 53 -13.38 -1.92 10.40
N LYS A 54 -13.72 -3.05 9.77
CA LYS A 54 -14.48 -4.13 10.41
C LYS A 54 -13.76 -4.69 11.65
N TYR A 55 -12.45 -4.93 11.57
CA TYR A 55 -11.69 -5.42 12.73
C TYR A 55 -11.63 -4.42 13.88
N GLU A 56 -11.57 -3.12 13.58
CA GLU A 56 -11.62 -2.05 14.58
C GLU A 56 -13.01 -1.98 15.24
N GLU A 57 -14.09 -2.05 14.48
CA GLU A 57 -15.48 -2.09 14.98
C GLU A 57 -15.74 -3.32 15.88
N GLU A 58 -15.21 -4.48 15.49
CA GLU A 58 -15.30 -5.73 16.25
C GLU A 58 -14.36 -5.76 17.48
N ASN A 59 -13.55 -4.71 17.70
CA ASN A 59 -12.50 -4.67 18.73
C ASN A 59 -11.57 -5.89 18.68
N ARG A 60 -11.26 -6.35 17.46
CA ARG A 60 -10.38 -7.50 17.26
C ARG A 60 -8.97 -7.18 17.76
N ARG A 61 -8.27 -8.20 18.24
CA ARG A 61 -6.91 -8.06 18.77
C ARG A 61 -5.96 -7.45 17.71
N THR A 62 -5.27 -6.39 18.10
CA THR A 62 -4.19 -5.75 17.33
C THR A 62 -2.93 -6.63 17.28
N GLY A 63 -2.02 -6.32 16.36
CA GLY A 63 -0.83 -7.10 16.07
C GLY A 63 -0.99 -7.98 14.83
N PHE A 64 -0.02 -8.85 14.60
CA PHE A 64 0.02 -9.72 13.43
C PHE A 64 -0.38 -11.14 13.80
N ASP A 65 -1.43 -11.64 13.16
CA ASP A 65 -1.78 -13.07 13.12
C ASP A 65 -1.36 -13.66 11.76
N ALA A 66 -1.43 -14.98 11.62
CA ALA A 66 -1.04 -15.67 10.39
C ALA A 66 -1.78 -15.15 9.14
N ALA A 67 -3.05 -14.75 9.27
CA ALA A 67 -3.83 -14.19 8.16
C ALA A 67 -3.28 -12.82 7.71
N LYS A 68 -3.01 -11.90 8.65
CA LYS A 68 -2.43 -10.59 8.34
C LYS A 68 -1.02 -10.71 7.76
N ILE A 69 -0.21 -11.66 8.26
CA ILE A 69 1.13 -11.94 7.72
C ILE A 69 1.02 -12.47 6.28
N THR A 70 0.03 -13.34 6.01
CA THR A 70 -0.24 -13.86 4.68
C THR A 70 -0.65 -12.77 3.70
N ILE A 71 -1.53 -11.84 4.11
CA ILE A 71 -1.90 -10.65 3.31
C ILE A 71 -0.65 -9.81 3.01
N ALA A 72 0.18 -9.52 4.01
CA ALA A 72 1.43 -8.78 3.83
C ALA A 72 2.40 -9.49 2.87
N LEU A 73 2.51 -10.82 2.96
CA LEU A 73 3.34 -11.63 2.07
C LEU A 73 2.87 -11.57 0.62
N HIS A 74 1.55 -11.67 0.39
CA HIS A 74 0.94 -11.52 -0.94
C HIS A 74 1.24 -10.16 -1.57
N VAL A 75 1.12 -9.07 -0.79
CA VAL A 75 1.46 -7.72 -1.25
C VAL A 75 2.95 -7.61 -1.59
N ALA A 76 3.83 -8.14 -0.73
CA ALA A 76 5.28 -8.14 -0.98
C ALA A 76 5.65 -8.96 -2.23
N HIS A 77 4.97 -10.08 -2.50
CA HIS A 77 5.09 -10.87 -3.72
C HIS A 77 4.74 -10.06 -4.97
N ALA A 78 3.62 -9.34 -4.94
CA ALA A 78 3.21 -8.48 -6.04
C ALA A 78 4.23 -7.36 -6.30
N LEU A 79 4.71 -6.70 -5.25
CA LEU A 79 5.73 -5.65 -5.37
C LEU A 79 7.05 -6.20 -5.93
N ALA A 80 7.52 -7.35 -5.45
CA ALA A 80 8.73 -7.96 -5.95
C ALA A 80 8.61 -8.32 -7.44
N TYR A 81 7.45 -8.82 -7.87
CA TYR A 81 7.17 -9.03 -9.29
C TYR A 81 7.29 -7.73 -10.09
N LEU A 82 6.63 -6.65 -9.66
CA LEU A 82 6.68 -5.34 -10.35
C LEU A 82 8.10 -4.77 -10.43
N HIS A 83 8.85 -4.84 -9.33
CA HIS A 83 10.19 -4.29 -9.20
C HIS A 83 11.25 -5.13 -9.95
N SER A 84 10.98 -6.41 -10.19
CA SER A 84 11.91 -7.35 -10.86
C SER A 84 11.88 -7.32 -12.39
N ARG A 85 10.98 -6.54 -13.00
CA ARG A 85 10.88 -6.44 -14.47
C ARG A 85 12.10 -5.76 -15.09
N ASP A 86 12.38 -6.03 -16.37
CA ASP A 86 13.50 -5.40 -17.12
C ASP A 86 13.52 -3.87 -16.99
N ILE A 87 12.32 -3.27 -17.01
CA ILE A 87 12.09 -1.90 -16.59
C ILE A 87 11.21 -1.99 -15.33
N PRO A 88 11.75 -1.69 -14.14
CA PRO A 88 11.00 -1.76 -12.89
C PRO A 88 9.72 -0.92 -12.96
N VAL A 89 8.60 -1.52 -12.56
CA VAL A 89 7.31 -0.82 -12.46
C VAL A 89 7.13 -0.39 -11.01
N ILE A 90 7.01 0.91 -10.77
CA ILE A 90 6.71 1.48 -9.44
C ILE A 90 5.20 1.66 -9.34
N HIS A 91 4.59 1.16 -8.27
CA HIS A 91 3.13 1.21 -8.06
C HIS A 91 2.63 2.64 -7.82
N ARG A 92 3.33 3.41 -6.97
CA ARG A 92 3.10 4.85 -6.67
C ARG A 92 1.79 5.24 -5.98
N ASP A 93 0.82 4.34 -5.92
CA ASP A 93 -0.41 4.52 -5.13
C ASP A 93 -0.72 3.32 -4.23
N LEU A 94 0.32 2.72 -3.64
CA LEU A 94 0.11 1.60 -2.73
C LEU A 94 -0.55 2.09 -1.44
N LYS A 95 -1.76 1.60 -1.16
CA LYS A 95 -2.56 1.89 0.03
C LYS A 95 -3.52 0.75 0.31
N SER A 96 -4.08 0.69 1.51
CA SER A 96 -5.03 -0.37 1.90
C SER A 96 -6.23 -0.49 0.97
N LYS A 97 -6.73 0.62 0.39
CA LYS A 97 -7.82 0.60 -0.60
C LYS A 97 -7.47 -0.06 -1.93
N ASN A 98 -6.19 -0.13 -2.29
CA ASN A 98 -5.72 -0.73 -3.55
C ASN A 98 -5.22 -2.16 -3.35
N ILE A 99 -5.48 -2.75 -2.18
CA ILE A 99 -5.23 -4.15 -1.87
C ILE A 99 -6.60 -4.82 -1.76
N LEU A 100 -6.98 -5.57 -2.80
CA LEU A 100 -8.24 -6.28 -2.84
C LEU A 100 -8.08 -7.69 -2.28
N LEU A 101 -9.15 -8.21 -1.66
CA LEU A 101 -9.18 -9.49 -0.98
C LEU A 101 -10.26 -10.37 -1.59
N ASN A 102 -10.03 -11.68 -1.60
CA ASN A 102 -11.07 -12.66 -1.84
C ASN A 102 -11.62 -13.22 -0.51
N GLU A 103 -12.67 -14.04 -0.57
CA GLU A 103 -13.30 -14.69 0.58
C GLU A 103 -12.30 -15.47 1.47
N ALA A 104 -11.24 -16.03 0.86
CA ALA A 104 -10.18 -16.74 1.56
C ALA A 104 -9.07 -15.83 2.12
N LEU A 105 -9.26 -14.50 2.12
CA LEU A 105 -8.25 -13.48 2.47
C LEU A 105 -6.98 -13.54 1.60
N GLY A 106 -7.09 -14.10 0.41
CA GLY A 106 -6.08 -13.99 -0.65
C GLY A 106 -6.04 -12.56 -1.16
N ALA A 107 -4.87 -11.93 -1.11
CA ALA A 107 -4.71 -10.52 -1.43
C ALA A 107 -4.08 -10.31 -2.81
N LYS A 108 -4.59 -9.31 -3.53
CA LYS A 108 -4.10 -8.88 -4.84
C LYS A 108 -4.01 -7.36 -4.92
N LEU A 109 -2.97 -6.86 -5.58
CA LEU A 109 -2.81 -5.43 -5.86
C LEU A 109 -3.59 -5.00 -7.11
N THR A 110 -4.17 -3.82 -7.05
CA THR A 110 -4.86 -3.12 -8.15
C THR A 110 -4.40 -1.66 -8.27
N ASP A 111 -4.86 -0.96 -9.29
CA ASP A 111 -4.74 0.50 -9.44
C ASP A 111 -3.28 0.98 -9.46
N PHE A 112 -2.54 0.48 -10.45
CA PHE A 112 -1.17 0.85 -10.71
C PHE A 112 -1.13 2.29 -11.25
N GLY A 113 -0.43 3.18 -10.56
CA GLY A 113 -0.49 4.64 -10.77
C GLY A 113 0.16 5.16 -12.05
N VAL A 114 -0.20 4.62 -13.22
CA VAL A 114 0.31 5.04 -14.54
C VAL A 114 -0.02 6.50 -14.82
N SER A 115 -1.16 6.98 -14.30
CA SER A 115 -1.57 8.39 -14.35
C SER A 115 -0.65 9.34 -13.58
N ARG A 116 0.12 8.85 -12.61
CA ARG A 116 1.02 9.66 -11.78
C ARG A 116 2.40 9.93 -12.39
N GLU A 117 2.76 9.30 -13.52
CA GLU A 117 4.01 9.62 -14.27
C GLU A 117 4.16 11.09 -14.66
N ARG A 118 3.07 11.86 -14.69
CA ARG A 118 3.08 13.27 -15.10
C ARG A 118 2.49 14.25 -14.09
N VAL A 119 2.01 13.80 -12.93
CA VAL A 119 1.52 14.70 -11.86
C VAL A 119 2.70 15.22 -11.02
N ASP A 120 3.83 15.51 -11.68
CA ASP A 120 5.07 15.96 -11.05
C ASP A 120 5.04 17.46 -10.67
N ARG A 121 3.90 18.15 -10.79
CA ARG A 121 3.86 19.63 -10.60
C ARG A 121 2.62 20.21 -9.94
N ALA A 122 1.60 19.43 -9.61
CA ALA A 122 0.40 19.96 -8.98
C ALA A 122 0.18 19.25 -7.64
N MET A 123 0.54 19.93 -6.54
CA MET A 123 0.22 19.55 -5.16
C MET A 123 -1.29 19.62 -4.85
N THR A 124 -2.15 19.29 -5.81
CA THR A 124 -3.60 19.30 -5.70
C THR A 124 -4.19 17.89 -5.67
N ALA A 125 -3.35 16.85 -5.60
CA ALA A 125 -3.82 15.48 -5.39
C ALA A 125 -4.43 15.35 -3.98
N ASP A 126 -5.68 14.91 -3.98
CA ASP A 126 -6.57 14.70 -2.84
C ASP A 126 -5.83 14.32 -1.55
N VAL A 127 -5.86 15.22 -0.56
CA VAL A 127 -5.02 15.19 0.65
C VAL A 127 -5.18 13.87 1.44
N GLY A 128 -6.29 13.15 1.25
CA GLY A 128 -6.56 11.85 1.85
C GLY A 128 -5.72 10.69 1.30
N THR A 129 -5.20 10.77 0.07
CA THR A 129 -4.37 9.69 -0.52
C THR A 129 -2.89 9.81 -0.15
N SER A 130 -2.45 10.99 0.30
CA SER A 130 -1.04 11.29 0.56
C SER A 130 -0.45 10.64 1.82
N LEU A 131 -1.27 10.01 2.69
CA LEU A 131 -0.78 9.45 3.96
C LEU A 131 0.16 8.24 3.76
N TRP A 132 0.03 7.49 2.67
CA TRP A 132 0.91 6.36 2.36
C TRP A 132 2.16 6.77 1.57
N MET A 133 2.23 8.02 1.13
CA MET A 133 3.27 8.50 0.23
C MET A 133 4.60 8.63 0.96
N ALA A 134 5.68 8.24 0.28
CA ALA A 134 7.03 8.40 0.81
C ALA A 134 7.43 9.89 0.88
N PRO A 135 8.20 10.31 1.90
CA PRO A 135 8.60 11.70 2.10
C PRO A 135 9.24 12.35 0.86
N GLU A 136 10.11 11.63 0.16
CA GLU A 136 10.79 12.10 -1.04
C GLU A 136 9.85 12.31 -2.22
N VAL A 137 8.78 11.52 -2.32
CA VAL A 137 7.74 11.69 -3.35
C VAL A 137 6.90 12.93 -3.03
N MET A 138 6.59 13.16 -1.75
CA MET A 138 5.78 14.31 -1.31
C MET A 138 6.44 15.66 -1.61
N ILE A 139 7.78 15.72 -1.57
CA ILE A 139 8.56 16.93 -1.86
C ILE A 139 9.01 17.03 -3.33
N GLY A 140 8.66 16.05 -4.17
CA GLY A 140 9.01 16.04 -5.59
C GLY A 140 10.47 15.74 -5.89
N ASN A 141 11.17 15.03 -5.01
CA ASN A 141 12.52 14.55 -5.28
C ASN A 141 12.49 13.32 -6.21
N ALA A 142 13.65 12.97 -6.77
CA ALA A 142 13.80 11.69 -7.47
C ALA A 142 13.49 10.53 -6.52
N TYR A 143 12.73 9.56 -7.01
CA TYR A 143 12.31 8.38 -6.26
C TYR A 143 12.41 7.13 -7.14
N ASP A 144 12.50 5.98 -6.49
CA ASP A 144 12.62 4.66 -7.08
C ASP A 144 11.61 3.69 -6.44
N GLU A 145 11.79 2.38 -6.60
CA GLU A 145 10.93 1.35 -6.02
C GLU A 145 10.89 1.37 -4.49
N LYS A 146 11.86 2.03 -3.82
CA LYS A 146 11.86 2.20 -2.35
C LYS A 146 10.73 3.10 -1.88
N ALA A 147 10.14 3.91 -2.76
CA ALA A 147 8.93 4.66 -2.44
C ALA A 147 7.74 3.72 -2.15
N ASP A 148 7.56 2.68 -2.96
CA ASP A 148 6.52 1.66 -2.71
C ASP A 148 6.79 0.91 -1.40
N MET A 149 8.05 0.70 -1.04
CA MET A 149 8.43 0.05 0.21
C MET A 149 8.07 0.90 1.44
N PHE A 150 8.13 2.23 1.34
CA PHE A 150 7.61 3.10 2.39
C PHE A 150 6.10 2.92 2.53
N SER A 151 5.37 3.00 1.42
CA SER A 151 3.92 2.79 1.40
C SER A 151 3.53 1.42 1.94
N PHE A 152 4.31 0.38 1.64
CA PHE A 152 4.14 -0.96 2.20
C PHE A 152 4.31 -0.97 3.71
N GLY A 153 5.30 -0.24 4.25
CA GLY A 153 5.47 -0.06 5.69
C GLY A 153 4.26 0.60 6.37
N VAL A 154 3.63 1.58 5.71
CA VAL A 154 2.38 2.21 6.19
C VAL A 154 1.23 1.20 6.19
N VAL A 155 1.10 0.36 5.16
CA VAL A 155 0.12 -0.74 5.11
C VAL A 155 0.37 -1.77 6.22
N LEU A 156 1.62 -2.11 6.53
CA LEU A 156 1.95 -3.00 7.64
C LEU A 156 1.50 -2.40 8.99
N SER A 157 1.63 -1.09 9.16
CA SER A 157 1.09 -0.39 10.33
C SER A 157 -0.43 -0.57 10.42
N GLU A 158 -1.17 -0.34 9.33
CA GLU A 158 -2.63 -0.55 9.31
C GLU A 158 -3.01 -1.99 9.67
N LEU A 159 -2.33 -3.00 9.12
CA LEU A 159 -2.53 -4.40 9.50
C LEU A 159 -2.29 -4.63 11.00
N SER A 160 -1.33 -3.91 11.58
CA SER A 160 -0.97 -4.03 12.99
C SER A 160 -1.96 -3.36 13.93
N VAL A 161 -2.45 -2.15 13.62
CA VAL A 161 -3.25 -1.34 14.56
C VAL A 161 -4.70 -1.16 14.15
N HIS A 162 -5.09 -1.63 12.96
CA HIS A 162 -6.41 -1.53 12.32
C HIS A 162 -6.85 -0.12 11.97
N SER A 163 -6.51 0.90 12.74
CA SER A 163 -6.88 2.29 12.45
C SER A 163 -6.16 2.88 11.22
N MET A 164 -6.66 4.04 10.76
CA MET A 164 -6.03 4.83 9.70
C MET A 164 -4.58 5.23 10.04
N PRO A 165 -3.69 5.37 9.03
CA PRO A 165 -2.33 5.84 9.27
C PRO A 165 -2.30 7.15 10.06
N TYR A 166 -1.40 7.23 11.04
CA TYR A 166 -1.18 8.40 11.90
C TYR A 166 -2.40 8.85 12.74
N SER A 167 -3.42 8.01 12.92
CA SER A 167 -4.59 8.28 13.78
C SER A 167 -4.22 8.60 15.25
N HIS A 168 -3.07 8.08 15.70
CA HIS A 168 -2.51 8.32 17.03
C HIS A 168 -2.00 9.76 17.22
N ALA A 169 -1.69 10.47 16.12
CA ALA A 169 -1.12 11.81 16.15
C ALA A 169 -2.18 12.85 16.49
N LYS A 170 -2.16 13.30 17.75
CA LYS A 170 -3.09 14.30 18.30
C LYS A 170 -2.40 15.63 18.56
N ARG A 171 -3.18 16.71 18.57
CA ARG A 171 -2.67 18.03 18.98
C ARG A 171 -2.22 17.97 20.46
N PRO A 172 -1.08 18.59 20.82
CA PRO A 172 -0.63 18.63 22.21
C PRO A 172 -1.72 19.24 23.12
N GLY A 173 -2.11 18.51 24.16
CA GLY A 173 -3.13 18.96 25.12
C GLY A 173 -4.57 18.90 24.62
N SER A 174 -4.86 18.29 23.46
CA SER A 174 -6.24 18.11 22.98
C SER A 174 -6.51 16.68 22.49
N LYS A 175 -7.79 16.32 22.41
CA LYS A 175 -8.24 15.04 21.82
C LYS A 175 -8.41 15.13 20.29
N GLU A 176 -8.21 16.31 19.71
CA GLU A 176 -8.37 16.53 18.27
C GLU A 176 -7.22 15.91 17.48
N GLN A 177 -7.55 15.26 16.37
CA GLN A 177 -6.57 14.76 15.43
C GLN A 177 -5.87 15.92 14.71
N LEU A 178 -4.62 15.70 14.31
CA LEU A 178 -3.90 16.65 13.46
C LEU A 178 -4.59 16.74 12.10
N SER A 179 -4.58 17.93 11.49
CA SER A 179 -5.05 18.05 10.11
C SER A 179 -4.12 17.27 9.18
N PRO A 180 -4.62 16.69 8.08
CA PRO A 180 -3.80 15.92 7.16
C PRO A 180 -2.54 16.66 6.69
N LEU A 181 -2.63 17.96 6.39
CA LEU A 181 -1.47 18.76 5.99
C LEU A 181 -0.38 18.82 7.07
N VAL A 182 -0.76 18.89 8.35
CA VAL A 182 0.19 18.88 9.48
C VAL A 182 0.82 17.51 9.65
N ILE A 183 0.05 16.43 9.46
CA ILE A 183 0.58 15.05 9.46
C ILE A 183 1.64 14.91 8.36
N LEU A 184 1.30 15.29 7.13
CA LEU A 184 2.20 15.22 5.98
C LEU A 184 3.50 16.01 6.22
N HIS A 185 3.41 17.25 6.71
CA HIS A 185 4.59 18.04 7.06
C HIS A 185 5.46 17.36 8.13
N ARG A 186 4.84 16.76 9.16
CA ARG A 186 5.58 16.07 10.22
C ARG A 186 6.26 14.79 9.72
N VAL A 187 5.62 14.05 8.81
CA VAL A 187 6.21 12.88 8.14
C VAL A 187 7.42 13.31 7.30
N VAL A 188 7.28 14.36 6.48
CA VAL A 188 8.39 14.89 5.65
C VAL A 188 9.57 15.36 6.50
N THR A 189 9.31 15.99 7.65
CA THR A 189 10.36 16.44 8.57
C THR A 189 10.90 15.33 9.49
N GLY A 190 10.39 14.10 9.39
CA GLY A 190 10.79 12.97 10.23
C GLY A 190 10.39 13.10 11.70
N THR A 191 9.45 13.99 12.03
CA THR A 191 8.97 14.22 13.40
C THR A 191 7.74 13.38 13.75
N LEU A 192 7.20 12.66 12.78
CA LEU A 192 6.09 11.72 12.95
C LEU A 192 6.36 10.46 12.11
N SER A 193 6.07 9.30 12.69
CA SER A 193 6.11 8.00 12.02
C SER A 193 4.82 7.24 12.30
N VAL A 194 4.63 6.11 11.63
CA VAL A 194 3.51 5.21 11.89
C VAL A 194 3.74 4.42 13.17
N ASP A 195 2.65 3.94 13.77
CA ASP A 195 2.69 3.15 15.00
C ASP A 195 2.45 1.67 14.70
N PHE A 196 3.12 0.82 15.46
CA PHE A 196 2.92 -0.63 15.43
C PHE A 196 2.46 -1.12 16.79
N SER A 197 1.58 -2.13 16.78
CA SER A 197 1.21 -2.81 18.01
C SER A 197 2.41 -3.57 18.57
N GLN A 198 2.57 -3.55 19.89
CA GLN A 198 3.58 -4.35 20.58
C GLN A 198 3.20 -5.84 20.68
N THR A 199 1.99 -6.18 20.25
CA THR A 199 1.49 -7.56 20.19
C THR A 199 1.87 -8.21 18.86
N GLY A 200 2.46 -9.40 18.92
CA GLY A 200 2.82 -10.20 17.74
C GLY A 200 4.34 -10.33 17.53
N PRO A 201 4.77 -10.90 16.39
CA PRO A 201 6.18 -11.17 16.13
C PRO A 201 6.99 -9.89 15.98
N GLN A 202 8.02 -9.71 16.80
CA GLN A 202 8.90 -8.53 16.78
C GLN A 202 9.59 -8.31 15.43
N ASN A 203 9.80 -9.37 14.67
CA ASN A 203 10.35 -9.28 13.32
C ASN A 203 9.42 -8.53 12.35
N MET A 204 8.09 -8.61 12.53
CA MET A 204 7.13 -7.84 11.74
C MET A 204 7.23 -6.34 12.02
N VAL A 205 7.32 -5.99 13.31
CA VAL A 205 7.48 -4.59 13.74
C VAL A 205 8.79 -4.02 13.21
N ARG A 206 9.90 -4.78 13.31
CA ARG A 206 11.20 -4.38 12.75
C ARG A 206 11.16 -4.19 11.24
N LEU A 207 10.48 -5.08 10.52
CA LEU A 207 10.30 -4.94 9.07
C LEU A 207 9.51 -3.67 8.74
N GLY A 208 8.38 -3.45 9.41
CA GLY A 208 7.55 -2.25 9.23
C GLY A 208 8.32 -0.96 9.47
N LEU A 209 9.09 -0.88 10.56
CA LEU A 209 9.93 0.26 10.88
C LEU A 209 11.07 0.48 9.85
N ALA A 210 11.67 -0.60 9.34
CA ALA A 210 12.69 -0.51 8.29
C ALA A 210 12.09 0.01 6.97
N CYS A 211 10.88 -0.43 6.63
CA CYS A 211 10.15 0.03 5.45
C CYS A 211 9.86 1.54 5.49
N VAL A 212 9.47 2.10 6.65
CA VAL A 212 9.17 3.54 6.79
C VAL A 212 10.37 4.42 7.12
N SER A 213 11.59 3.97 6.81
CA SER A 213 12.80 4.79 7.03
C SER A 213 12.77 6.07 6.19
N MET A 214 13.20 7.20 6.80
CA MET A 214 13.39 8.47 6.08
C MET A 214 14.47 8.39 5.00
N ASP A 215 15.43 7.49 5.16
CA ASP A 215 16.48 7.22 4.19
C ASP A 215 16.04 6.06 3.28
N PRO A 216 15.75 6.30 1.99
CA PRO A 216 15.29 5.24 1.07
C PRO A 216 16.26 4.06 0.97
N THR A 217 17.57 4.30 1.13
CA THR A 217 18.61 3.26 1.00
C THR A 217 18.57 2.24 2.13
N LYS A 218 18.00 2.62 3.29
CA LYS A 218 17.83 1.74 4.45
C LYS A 218 16.56 0.90 4.38
N ARG A 219 15.65 1.20 3.46
CA ARG A 219 14.42 0.42 3.28
C ARG A 219 14.78 -0.91 2.62
N PRO A 220 14.19 -2.04 3.06
CA PRO A 220 14.40 -3.32 2.40
C PRO A 220 13.82 -3.27 0.98
N THR A 221 14.34 -4.10 0.08
CA THR A 221 13.69 -4.42 -1.19
C THR A 221 12.44 -5.28 -0.94
N ALA A 222 11.51 -5.33 -1.91
CA ALA A 222 10.34 -6.20 -1.81
C ALA A 222 10.73 -7.68 -1.62
N SER A 223 11.77 -8.14 -2.32
CA SER A 223 12.32 -9.49 -2.18
C SER A 223 12.89 -9.78 -0.79
N GLU A 224 13.56 -8.81 -0.16
CA GLU A 224 14.05 -8.96 1.22
C GLU A 224 12.88 -8.99 2.22
N ALA A 225 11.88 -8.12 2.04
CA ALA A 225 10.67 -8.11 2.85
C ALA A 225 9.93 -9.45 2.77
N MET A 226 9.78 -10.02 1.58
CA MET A 226 9.20 -11.36 1.36
C MET A 226 9.91 -12.44 2.17
N ARG A 227 11.25 -12.46 2.17
CA ARG A 227 12.03 -13.47 2.92
C ARG A 227 11.75 -13.36 4.42
N VAL A 228 11.68 -12.14 4.95
CA VAL A 228 11.36 -11.90 6.37
C VAL A 228 9.93 -12.38 6.66
N LEU A 229 8.96 -12.00 5.83
CA LEU A 229 7.54 -12.39 6.01
C LEU A 229 7.35 -13.91 5.98
N HIS A 230 8.00 -14.59 5.03
CA HIS A 230 7.95 -16.05 4.94
C HIS A 230 8.56 -16.71 6.18
N ALA A 231 9.70 -16.21 6.66
CA ALA A 231 10.34 -16.74 7.87
C ALA A 231 9.45 -16.57 9.12
N VAL A 232 8.78 -15.42 9.25
CA VAL A 232 7.83 -15.19 10.36
C VAL A 232 6.61 -16.09 10.25
N LEU A 233 6.02 -16.23 9.05
CA LEU A 233 4.84 -17.05 8.84
C LEU A 233 5.10 -18.52 9.22
N MET A 234 6.26 -19.06 8.84
CA MET A 234 6.66 -20.43 9.19
C MET A 234 6.80 -20.62 10.71
N GLN A 235 7.24 -19.60 11.45
CA GLN A 235 7.33 -19.65 12.91
C GLN A 235 5.95 -19.62 13.57
N GLU A 236 5.02 -18.82 13.04
CA GLU A 236 3.65 -18.72 13.57
C GLU A 236 2.82 -19.97 13.30
N VAL A 237 2.97 -20.61 12.13
CA VAL A 237 2.24 -21.86 11.81
C VAL A 237 2.78 -23.07 12.60
N SER A 238 4.02 -22.99 13.09
CA SER A 238 4.64 -24.06 13.88
C SER A 238 4.32 -24.00 15.38
N ASN A 239 3.69 -22.92 15.85
CA ASN A 239 3.30 -22.70 17.24
C ASN A 239 1.80 -22.95 17.45
#